data_AF-A0A4P8L545-F1
#
_entry.id   AF-A0A4P8L545-F1
#
_cell.length_a   1.000
_cell.length_b   1.000
_cell.length_c   1.000
_cell.angle_alpha   90.00
_cell.angle_beta   90.00
_cell.angle_gamma   90.00
#
_symmetry.space_group_name_H-M   'P 1'
#
loop_
_entity.id
_entity.type
_entity.pdbx_description
1 polymer ?
#
loop_
_entity_poly.entity_id
_entity_poly.type
_entity_poly.pdbx_seq_one_letter_code
_entity_poly.pdbx_strand_id
1 'polypeptide(L)'
;MGDVIRFERGGEGRENLIVDRPIAFRRGDWAAGEALLCLREESRNYEAHRAEAPARPGHRHIRSLPNAFKLGGGCHYTALGLYRHRENEAAMRRVYRLAGCMECVTGVPTPVLRTDLLRRFYDFILSEREALQVAWRGSVDRYLLPLHRCHYSHETFFNRAAAAPSLKDLFQTIETETGRQFDLLAAHYVIYVPESFGA
;
A
#
# COMPACT_ATOMS: atom_id res chain seq x y z
N MET A 1 40.23 -5.68 19.56
CA MET A 1 39.32 -4.78 20.28
C MET A 1 38.29 -4.35 19.25
N GLY A 2 37.10 -4.95 19.25
CA GLY A 2 36.10 -4.71 18.21
C GLY A 2 35.36 -3.41 18.50
N ASP A 3 35.39 -2.47 17.55
CA ASP A 3 34.59 -1.25 17.65
C ASP A 3 33.11 -1.60 17.69
N VAL A 4 32.48 -1.26 18.81
CA VAL A 4 31.04 -1.41 19.00
C VAL A 4 30.38 -0.30 18.21
N ILE A 5 29.75 -0.66 17.09
CA ILE A 5 28.87 0.24 16.33
C ILE A 5 27.74 0.65 17.28
N ARG A 6 27.81 1.89 17.79
CA ARG A 6 26.68 2.51 18.49
C ARG A 6 25.63 2.84 17.45
N PHE A 7 24.60 2.00 17.38
CA PHE A 7 23.33 2.45 16.81
C PHE A 7 22.79 3.53 17.75
N GLU A 8 22.93 4.79 17.37
CA GLU A 8 22.15 5.87 17.97
C GLU A 8 20.68 5.55 17.71
N ARG A 9 20.05 4.88 18.68
CA ARG A 9 18.62 4.61 18.64
C ARG A 9 17.90 5.95 18.70
N GLY A 10 17.15 6.21 17.63
CA GLY A 10 16.36 7.41 17.41
C GLY A 10 15.67 7.88 18.69
N GLY A 11 15.88 9.17 18.96
CA GLY A 11 15.57 9.80 20.23
C GLY A 11 14.09 9.90 20.58
N GLU A 12 13.90 10.19 21.86
CA GLU A 12 12.80 10.91 22.48
C GLU A 12 11.73 11.44 21.51
N GLY A 13 10.50 10.93 21.63
CA GLY A 13 9.29 11.65 21.25
C GLY A 13 9.14 12.03 19.77
N ARG A 14 9.85 11.41 18.83
CA ARG A 14 9.63 11.69 17.39
C ARG A 14 8.20 11.36 17.00
N GLU A 15 7.45 12.41 16.66
CA GLU A 15 6.18 12.35 15.96
C GLU A 15 6.39 11.51 14.69
N ASN A 16 5.93 10.26 14.72
CA ASN A 16 6.16 9.32 13.63
C ASN A 16 5.11 9.47 12.53
N LEU A 17 4.12 10.34 12.71
CA LEU A 17 3.12 10.64 11.70
C LEU A 17 3.74 11.45 10.57
N ILE A 18 3.72 10.89 9.36
CA ILE A 18 4.20 11.55 8.15
C ILE A 18 3.04 12.35 7.54
N VAL A 19 1.88 11.70 7.44
CA VAL A 19 0.62 12.32 7.01
C VAL A 19 -0.54 11.48 7.55
N ASP A 20 -1.64 12.11 7.95
CA ASP A 20 -2.85 11.39 8.41
C ASP A 20 -3.87 11.15 7.29
N ARG A 21 -3.84 11.96 6.22
CA ARG A 21 -4.78 11.93 5.10
C ARG A 21 -4.10 12.16 3.75
N PRO A 22 -4.58 11.51 2.67
CA PRO A 22 -5.79 10.71 2.62
C PRO A 22 -5.61 9.29 3.18
N ILE A 23 -4.45 8.66 2.96
CA ILE A 23 -4.04 7.43 3.67
C ILE A 23 -3.00 7.81 4.71
N ALA A 24 -3.17 7.32 5.94
CA ALA A 24 -2.22 7.60 7.00
C ALA A 24 -0.90 6.86 6.77
N PHE A 25 0.20 7.61 6.75
CA PHE A 25 1.56 7.07 6.74
C PHE A 25 2.27 7.41 8.03
N ARG A 26 2.94 6.41 8.61
CA ARG A 26 3.78 6.55 9.80
C ARG A 26 5.18 6.01 9.55
N ARG A 27 6.16 6.56 10.25
CA ARG A 27 7.52 6.05 10.29
C ARG A 27 7.57 4.86 11.26
N GLY A 28 8.07 3.72 10.78
CA GLY A 28 8.39 2.57 11.61
C GLY A 28 9.76 2.72 12.27
N ASP A 29 10.02 1.95 13.32
CA ASP A 29 11.29 1.97 14.05
C ASP A 29 12.39 1.09 13.40
N TRP A 30 12.20 0.64 12.16
CA TRP A 30 13.15 -0.20 11.42
C TRP A 30 13.80 0.56 10.25
N ALA A 31 15.10 0.35 10.09
CA ALA A 31 15.90 1.06 9.09
C ALA A 31 15.54 0.66 7.65
N ALA A 32 15.36 -0.63 7.40
CA ALA A 32 15.13 -1.20 6.07
C ALA A 32 14.19 -2.40 6.13
N GLY A 33 13.59 -2.75 4.99
CA GLY A 33 12.67 -3.88 4.84
C GLY A 33 11.35 -3.48 4.18
N GLU A 34 10.31 -4.24 4.46
CA GLU A 34 8.98 -4.03 3.89
C GLU A 34 8.19 -2.98 4.68
N ALA A 35 7.29 -2.28 3.99
CA ALA A 35 6.28 -1.47 4.65
C ALA A 35 5.22 -2.39 5.29
N LEU A 36 4.59 -1.94 6.37
CA LEU A 36 3.54 -2.68 7.06
C LEU A 36 2.21 -1.95 6.92
N LEU A 37 1.16 -2.68 6.55
CA LEU A 37 -0.22 -2.18 6.54
C LEU A 37 -0.97 -2.79 7.72
N CYS A 38 -1.48 -1.95 8.60
CA CYS A 38 -2.25 -2.39 9.77
C CYS A 38 -3.52 -1.57 9.91
N LEU A 39 -4.45 -2.07 10.73
CA LEU A 39 -5.65 -1.33 11.08
C LEU A 39 -5.30 -0.10 11.94
N ARG A 40 -6.10 0.97 11.85
CA ARG A 40 -5.97 2.16 12.69
C ARG A 40 -6.06 1.82 14.18
N GLU A 41 -6.86 0.83 14.55
CA GLU A 41 -6.93 0.35 15.94
C GLU A 41 -5.63 -0.31 16.40
N GLU A 42 -5.07 -1.21 15.59
CA GLU A 42 -3.76 -1.83 15.85
C GLU A 42 -2.64 -0.79 15.92
N SER A 43 -2.67 0.21 15.03
CA SER A 43 -1.75 1.35 15.07
C SER A 43 -1.89 2.13 16.39
N ARG A 44 -3.11 2.44 16.84
CA ARG A 44 -3.33 3.13 18.13
C ARG A 44 -2.78 2.33 19.31
N ASN A 45 -3.03 1.03 19.35
CA ASN A 45 -2.53 0.13 20.41
C ASN A 45 -0.99 0.07 20.40
N TYR A 46 -0.40 -0.02 19.21
CA TYR A 46 1.04 0.00 19.03
C TYR A 46 1.68 1.33 19.46
N GLU A 47 1.11 2.47 19.08
CA GLU A 47 1.62 3.78 19.48
C GLU A 47 1.48 4.04 20.98
N ALA A 48 0.37 3.61 21.59
CA ALA A 48 0.20 3.69 23.04
C ALA A 48 1.30 2.87 23.76
N HIS A 49 1.55 1.64 23.31
CA HIS A 49 2.61 0.82 23.86
C HIS A 49 4.01 1.43 23.63
N ARG A 50 4.24 2.02 22.45
CA ARG A 50 5.49 2.70 22.08
C ARG A 50 5.77 3.91 22.98
N ALA A 51 4.74 4.67 23.36
CA ALA A 51 4.86 5.79 24.28
C ALA A 51 5.15 5.35 25.73
N GLU A 52 4.60 4.21 26.17
CA GLU A 52 4.79 3.69 27.53
C GLU A 52 6.11 2.93 27.73
N ALA A 53 6.68 2.33 26.67
CA ALA A 53 7.84 1.46 26.77
C ALA A 53 9.07 2.13 27.42
N PRO A 54 9.45 3.38 27.10
CA PRO A 54 10.59 4.05 27.72
C PRO A 54 10.42 4.33 29.23
N ALA A 55 9.18 4.40 29.71
CA ALA A 55 8.87 4.70 31.10
C ALA A 55 8.96 3.50 32.05
N ARG A 56 9.10 2.27 31.52
CA ARG A 56 9.18 1.04 32.34
C ARG A 56 10.64 0.66 32.64
N PRO A 57 11.03 0.52 33.93
CA PRO A 57 12.38 0.08 34.28
C PRO A 57 12.68 -1.30 33.66
N GLY A 58 13.77 -1.41 32.91
CA GLY A 58 14.23 -2.65 32.27
C GLY A 58 13.70 -2.92 30.84
N HIS A 59 12.77 -2.11 30.31
CA HIS A 59 12.22 -2.31 28.97
C HIS A 59 12.70 -1.25 27.98
N ARG A 60 13.84 -1.49 27.33
CA ARG A 60 14.39 -0.60 26.27
C ARG A 60 14.00 -0.98 24.84
N HIS A 61 13.03 -1.89 24.68
CA HIS A 61 12.68 -2.46 23.38
C HIS A 61 11.16 -2.61 23.25
N ILE A 62 10.61 -2.08 22.16
CA ILE A 62 9.23 -2.32 21.75
C ILE A 62 9.14 -3.80 21.36
N ARG A 63 8.44 -4.60 22.16
CA ARG A 63 8.48 -6.08 22.06
C ARG A 63 7.59 -6.63 20.95
N SER A 64 6.62 -5.84 20.46
CA SER A 64 5.61 -6.31 19.50
C SER A 64 5.43 -5.34 18.34
N LEU A 65 5.55 -5.86 17.12
CA LEU A 65 5.05 -5.18 15.92
C LEU A 65 3.51 -5.24 15.93
N PRO A 66 2.81 -4.26 15.30
CA PRO A 66 1.37 -4.35 15.14
C PRO A 66 1.00 -5.57 14.30
N ASN A 67 -0.21 -6.12 14.51
CA ASN A 67 -0.74 -7.13 13.62
C ASN A 67 -0.96 -6.51 12.24
N ALA A 68 -0.09 -6.84 11.29
CA ALA A 68 0.03 -6.12 10.03
C ALA A 68 0.33 -7.04 8.85
N PHE A 69 -0.15 -6.63 7.67
CA PHE A 69 0.28 -7.19 6.41
C PHE A 69 1.63 -6.61 6.00
N LYS A 70 2.56 -7.47 5.62
CA LYS A 70 3.80 -7.05 4.97
C LYS A 70 3.53 -6.69 3.52
N LEU A 71 3.93 -5.50 3.11
CA LEU A 71 3.76 -4.99 1.74
C LEU A 71 5.00 -5.30 0.91
N GLY A 72 5.14 -6.57 0.53
CA GLY A 72 6.17 -7.07 -0.37
C GLY A 72 5.76 -7.07 -1.84
N GLY A 73 6.68 -7.45 -2.72
CA GLY A 73 6.40 -7.66 -4.15
C GLY A 73 5.77 -6.44 -4.83
N GLY A 74 4.63 -6.61 -5.51
CA GLY A 74 3.97 -5.48 -6.17
C GLY A 74 3.31 -4.50 -5.22
N CYS A 75 2.80 -4.97 -4.08
CA CYS A 75 2.24 -4.13 -3.03
C CYS A 75 3.27 -3.12 -2.52
N HIS A 76 4.55 -3.49 -2.49
CA HIS A 76 5.63 -2.56 -2.16
C HIS A 76 5.66 -1.35 -3.09
N TYR A 77 5.66 -1.58 -4.40
CA TYR A 77 5.71 -0.50 -5.39
C TYR A 77 4.41 0.32 -5.44
N THR A 78 3.27 -0.31 -5.18
CA THR A 78 2.00 0.40 -5.02
C THR A 78 2.06 1.31 -3.79
N ALA A 79 2.52 0.80 -2.65
CA ALA A 79 2.71 1.60 -1.44
C ALA A 79 3.72 2.73 -1.64
N LEU A 80 4.80 2.49 -2.39
CA LEU A 80 5.79 3.50 -2.74
C LEU A 80 5.19 4.60 -3.65
N GLY A 81 4.38 4.22 -4.63
CA GLY A 81 3.65 5.17 -5.47
C GLY A 81 2.67 6.02 -4.66
N LEU A 82 1.92 5.39 -3.76
CA LEU A 82 1.02 6.09 -2.83
C LEU A 82 1.79 7.04 -1.91
N TYR A 83 2.94 6.60 -1.38
CA TYR A 83 3.78 7.41 -0.51
C TYR A 83 4.41 8.61 -1.23
N ARG A 84 4.81 8.45 -2.50
CA ARG A 84 5.33 9.56 -3.31
C ARG A 84 4.28 10.65 -3.50
N HIS A 85 3.04 10.24 -3.75
CA HIS A 85 1.89 11.13 -3.98
C HIS A 85 1.07 11.41 -2.71
N ARG A 86 1.63 11.16 -1.51
CA ARG A 86 0.89 11.16 -0.23
C ARG A 86 0.15 12.46 0.12
N GLU A 87 0.52 13.57 -0.51
CA GLU A 87 -0.09 14.90 -0.32
C GLU A 87 -1.18 15.20 -1.37
N ASN A 88 -1.38 14.32 -2.35
CA ASN A 88 -2.32 14.50 -3.45
C ASN A 88 -3.23 13.28 -3.61
N GLU A 89 -4.45 13.37 -3.07
CA GLU A 89 -5.43 12.28 -3.11
C GLU A 89 -5.80 11.87 -4.55
N ALA A 90 -5.96 12.83 -5.46
CA ALA A 90 -6.31 12.52 -6.84
C ALA A 90 -5.22 11.69 -7.52
N ALA A 91 -3.94 12.02 -7.29
CA ALA A 91 -2.82 11.24 -7.78
C ALA A 91 -2.75 9.86 -7.10
N MET A 92 -2.99 9.76 -5.79
CA MET A 92 -3.02 8.47 -5.08
C MET A 92 -4.13 7.54 -5.59
N ARG A 93 -5.33 8.07 -5.84
CA ARG A 93 -6.43 7.29 -6.44
C ARG A 93 -6.06 6.79 -7.83
N ARG A 94 -5.37 7.60 -8.64
CA ARG A 94 -4.85 7.16 -9.95
C ARG A 94 -3.78 6.06 -9.81
N VAL A 95 -2.87 6.17 -8.85
CA VAL A 95 -1.89 5.09 -8.54
C VAL A 95 -2.60 3.80 -8.17
N TYR A 96 -3.61 3.88 -7.30
CA TYR A 96 -4.35 2.71 -6.84
C TYR A 96 -5.21 2.09 -7.95
N ARG A 97 -5.81 2.92 -8.81
CA ARG A 97 -6.50 2.49 -10.04
C ARG A 97 -5.54 1.78 -11.00
N LEU A 98 -4.34 2.32 -11.20
CA LEU A 98 -3.31 1.71 -12.03
C LEU A 98 -2.90 0.33 -11.49
N ALA A 99 -2.77 0.19 -10.16
CA ALA A 99 -2.54 -1.10 -9.53
C ALA A 99 -3.70 -2.09 -9.81
N GLY A 100 -4.95 -1.63 -9.79
CA GLY A 100 -6.11 -2.43 -10.20
C GLY A 100 -6.07 -2.85 -11.68
N CYS A 101 -5.66 -1.96 -12.59
CA CYS A 101 -5.45 -2.31 -13.99
C CYS A 101 -4.38 -3.41 -14.14
N MET A 102 -3.26 -3.29 -13.42
CA MET A 102 -2.21 -4.31 -13.43
C MET A 102 -2.72 -5.66 -12.92
N GLU A 103 -3.47 -5.67 -11.83
CA GLU A 103 -4.11 -6.87 -11.27
C GLU A 103 -5.06 -7.52 -12.29
N CYS A 104 -5.80 -6.72 -13.05
CA CYS A 104 -6.67 -7.22 -14.12
C CYS A 104 -5.90 -7.91 -15.25
N VAL A 105 -4.78 -7.33 -15.70
CA VAL A 105 -3.97 -7.91 -16.78
C VAL A 105 -3.34 -9.22 -16.33
N THR A 106 -2.89 -9.32 -15.09
CA THR A 106 -2.14 -10.50 -14.61
C THR A 106 -3.06 -11.61 -14.08
N GLY A 107 -4.24 -11.28 -13.55
CA GLY A 107 -5.07 -12.22 -12.80
C GLY A 107 -6.48 -12.44 -13.32
N VAL A 108 -7.02 -11.61 -14.23
CA VAL A 108 -8.42 -11.77 -14.69
C VAL A 108 -8.46 -12.34 -16.13
N PRO A 109 -9.06 -13.52 -16.34
CA PRO A 109 -9.38 -14.00 -17.68
C PRO A 109 -10.62 -13.26 -18.23
N THR A 110 -10.49 -11.98 -18.58
CA THR A 110 -11.60 -11.20 -19.16
C THR A 110 -11.70 -11.41 -20.66
N PRO A 111 -12.88 -11.71 -21.24
CA PRO A 111 -13.05 -11.84 -22.69
C PRO A 111 -12.60 -10.60 -23.47
N VAL A 112 -12.83 -9.41 -22.90
CA VAL A 112 -12.42 -8.12 -23.46
C VAL A 112 -10.89 -8.04 -23.65
N LEU A 113 -10.13 -8.57 -22.70
CA LEU A 113 -8.66 -8.58 -22.75
C LEU A 113 -8.10 -9.65 -23.71
N ARG A 114 -8.94 -10.48 -24.33
CA ARG A 114 -8.56 -11.44 -25.38
C ARG A 114 -8.78 -10.90 -26.80
N THR A 115 -9.19 -9.64 -26.92
CA THR A 115 -9.45 -8.96 -28.20
C THR A 115 -8.35 -7.93 -28.51
N ASP A 116 -8.43 -7.30 -29.68
CA ASP A 116 -7.60 -6.17 -30.10
C ASP A 116 -7.67 -4.96 -29.13
N LEU A 117 -8.71 -4.91 -28.29
CA LEU A 117 -8.88 -3.92 -27.22
C LEU A 117 -7.79 -4.01 -26.13
N LEU A 118 -7.09 -5.14 -26.03
CA LEU A 118 -5.96 -5.32 -25.11
C LEU A 118 -4.86 -4.28 -25.35
N ARG A 119 -4.58 -3.93 -26.61
CA ARG A 119 -3.55 -2.94 -26.96
C ARG A 119 -3.88 -1.58 -26.36
N ARG A 120 -5.13 -1.12 -26.50
CA ARG A 120 -5.59 0.15 -25.91
C ARG A 120 -5.47 0.15 -24.39
N PHE A 121 -5.72 -1.00 -23.76
CA PHE A 121 -5.58 -1.15 -22.30
C PHE A 121 -4.11 -1.05 -21.87
N TYR A 122 -3.18 -1.69 -22.59
CA TYR A 122 -1.75 -1.54 -22.33
C TYR A 122 -1.24 -0.13 -22.58
N ASP A 123 -1.65 0.53 -23.67
CA ASP A 123 -1.26 1.91 -23.97
C ASP A 123 -1.70 2.85 -22.82
N PHE A 124 -2.90 2.62 -22.26
CA PHE A 124 -3.37 3.32 -21.08
C PHE A 124 -2.49 3.03 -19.84
N ILE A 125 -2.16 1.77 -19.57
CA ILE A 125 -1.29 1.39 -18.44
C ILE A 125 0.09 2.05 -18.57
N LEU A 126 0.70 2.01 -19.75
CA LEU A 126 2.02 2.58 -20.00
C LEU A 126 2.01 4.10 -19.82
N SER A 127 1.02 4.79 -20.38
CA SER A 127 0.90 6.25 -20.24
C SER A 127 0.63 6.67 -18.78
N GLU A 128 -0.27 5.99 -18.06
CA GLU A 128 -0.49 6.28 -16.63
C GLU A 128 0.75 5.97 -15.78
N ARG A 129 1.47 4.89 -16.11
CA ARG A 129 2.71 4.51 -15.43
C ARG A 129 3.77 5.60 -15.55
N GLU A 130 3.97 6.12 -16.75
CA GLU A 130 4.91 7.22 -17.01
C GLU A 130 4.47 8.51 -16.30
N ALA A 131 3.19 8.87 -16.42
CA ALA A 131 2.64 10.09 -15.82
C ALA A 131 2.75 10.09 -14.28
N LEU A 132 2.55 8.94 -13.63
CA LEU A 132 2.61 8.79 -12.17
C LEU A 132 4.02 8.40 -11.67
N GLN A 133 4.94 8.12 -12.59
CA GLN A 133 6.29 7.60 -12.34
C GLN A 133 6.32 6.32 -11.48
N VAL A 134 5.30 5.48 -11.60
CA VAL A 134 5.22 4.21 -10.85
C VAL A 134 5.87 3.11 -11.68
N ALA A 135 6.59 2.18 -11.06
CA ALA A 135 7.16 1.05 -11.77
C ALA A 135 7.22 -0.16 -10.86
N TRP A 136 6.49 -1.21 -11.22
CA TRP A 136 6.60 -2.51 -10.57
C TRP A 136 7.80 -3.26 -11.15
N ARG A 137 8.71 -3.71 -10.28
CA ARG A 137 9.92 -4.46 -10.69
C ARG A 137 9.97 -5.82 -10.00
N GLY A 138 10.51 -6.82 -10.68
CA GLY A 138 10.64 -8.19 -10.15
C GLY A 138 9.39 -9.06 -10.37
N SER A 139 9.36 -10.23 -9.74
CA SER A 139 8.15 -11.08 -9.71
C SER A 139 7.11 -10.40 -8.85
N VAL A 140 5.95 -10.14 -9.44
CA VAL A 140 4.86 -9.44 -8.77
C VAL A 140 3.64 -10.32 -8.78
N ASP A 141 3.29 -10.81 -7.59
CA ASP A 141 2.14 -11.70 -7.43
C ASP A 141 0.84 -10.92 -7.19
N ARG A 142 0.93 -9.70 -6.63
CA ARG A 142 -0.19 -8.81 -6.31
C ARG A 142 0.22 -7.34 -6.41
N TYR A 143 -0.68 -6.51 -6.91
CA TYR A 143 -0.52 -5.07 -7.08
C TYR A 143 -1.41 -4.29 -6.12
N LEU A 144 -2.63 -4.77 -5.87
CA LEU A 144 -3.56 -4.15 -4.92
C LEU A 144 -3.14 -4.45 -3.47
N LEU A 145 -3.33 -3.47 -2.57
CA LEU A 145 -2.98 -3.65 -1.16
C LEU A 145 -3.95 -4.62 -0.49
N PRO A 146 -3.46 -5.50 0.41
CA PRO A 146 -4.30 -6.49 1.06
C PRO A 146 -5.26 -5.81 2.05
N LEU A 147 -6.54 -6.14 1.95
CA LEU A 147 -7.57 -5.75 2.90
C LEU A 147 -8.03 -6.97 3.70
N HIS A 148 -8.39 -6.76 4.97
CA HIS A 148 -9.10 -7.76 5.76
C HIS A 148 -10.41 -8.15 5.06
N ARG A 149 -10.73 -9.44 5.08
CA ARG A 149 -11.92 -10.00 4.41
C ARG A 149 -13.24 -9.39 4.89
N CYS A 150 -13.28 -8.92 6.14
CA CYS A 150 -14.45 -8.22 6.69
C CYS A 150 -14.67 -6.84 6.05
N HIS A 151 -13.63 -6.22 5.50
CA HIS A 151 -13.72 -4.93 4.80
C HIS A 151 -13.95 -5.12 3.30
N TYR A 152 -13.22 -6.05 2.68
CA TYR A 152 -13.34 -6.28 1.24
C TYR A 152 -12.85 -7.67 0.83
N SER A 153 -13.58 -8.34 -0.06
CA SER A 153 -13.13 -9.60 -0.66
C SER A 153 -12.47 -9.35 -2.01
N HIS A 154 -11.25 -9.88 -2.18
CA HIS A 154 -10.52 -9.78 -3.45
C HIS A 154 -11.33 -10.41 -4.61
N GLU A 155 -12.05 -11.50 -4.35
CA GLU A 155 -12.89 -12.18 -5.34
C GLU A 155 -13.96 -11.27 -5.93
N THR A 156 -14.46 -10.31 -5.14
CA THR A 156 -15.44 -9.32 -5.63
C THR A 156 -14.87 -8.47 -6.77
N PHE A 157 -13.60 -8.08 -6.68
CA PHE A 157 -12.93 -7.34 -7.74
C PHE A 157 -12.83 -8.18 -9.02
N PHE A 158 -12.28 -9.39 -8.91
CA PHE A 158 -12.06 -10.28 -10.07
C PHE A 158 -13.38 -10.67 -10.74
N ASN A 159 -14.41 -11.03 -9.96
CA ASN A 159 -15.71 -11.43 -10.50
C ASN A 159 -16.40 -10.29 -11.25
N ARG A 160 -16.32 -9.06 -10.73
CA ARG A 160 -16.91 -7.89 -11.40
C ARG A 160 -16.13 -7.49 -12.64
N ALA A 161 -14.80 -7.50 -12.57
CA ALA A 161 -13.95 -7.20 -13.73
C ALA A 161 -14.17 -8.23 -14.86
N ALA A 162 -14.26 -9.52 -14.52
CA ALA A 162 -14.51 -10.59 -15.49
C ALA A 162 -15.89 -10.49 -16.17
N ALA A 163 -16.88 -9.94 -15.46
CA ALA A 163 -18.24 -9.75 -15.97
C ALA A 163 -18.41 -8.48 -16.85
N ALA A 164 -17.38 -7.66 -17.02
CA ALA A 164 -17.47 -6.44 -17.80
C ALA A 164 -17.69 -6.74 -19.30
N PRO A 165 -18.79 -6.26 -19.92
CA PRO A 165 -19.12 -6.61 -21.31
C PRO A 165 -18.33 -5.78 -22.34
N SER A 166 -17.74 -4.65 -21.93
CA SER A 166 -16.94 -3.80 -22.80
C SER A 166 -15.70 -3.26 -22.09
N LEU A 167 -14.75 -2.72 -22.87
CA LEU A 167 -13.56 -2.05 -22.32
C LEU A 167 -13.92 -0.83 -21.44
N LYS A 168 -14.97 -0.10 -21.82
CA LYS A 168 -15.46 1.04 -21.05
C LYS A 168 -15.98 0.59 -19.69
N ASP A 169 -16.76 -0.49 -19.67
CA ASP A 169 -17.32 -1.05 -18.44
C ASP A 169 -16.22 -1.66 -17.56
N LEU A 170 -15.18 -2.22 -18.17
CA LEU A 170 -14.00 -2.71 -17.45
C LEU A 170 -13.28 -1.56 -16.73
N PHE A 171 -12.99 -0.46 -17.43
CA PHE A 171 -12.38 0.72 -16.81
C PHE A 171 -13.24 1.29 -15.69
N GLN A 172 -14.55 1.42 -15.92
CA GLN A 172 -15.48 1.92 -14.92
C GLN A 172 -15.55 1.00 -13.70
N THR A 173 -15.52 -0.31 -13.91
CA THR A 173 -15.52 -1.32 -12.84
C THR A 173 -14.24 -1.20 -12.02
N ILE A 174 -13.07 -1.13 -12.67
CA ILE A 174 -11.79 -0.95 -11.99
C ILE A 174 -11.80 0.33 -11.16
N GLU A 175 -12.22 1.45 -11.75
CA GLU A 175 -12.31 2.74 -11.06
C GLU A 175 -13.24 2.69 -9.85
N THR A 176 -14.41 2.07 -9.99
CA THR A 176 -15.40 1.94 -8.91
C THR A 176 -14.87 1.07 -7.76
N GLU A 177 -14.34 -0.11 -8.07
CA GLU A 177 -13.86 -1.05 -7.04
C GLU A 177 -12.57 -0.56 -6.37
N THR A 178 -11.62 -0.02 -7.14
CA THR A 178 -10.40 0.56 -6.58
C THR A 178 -10.68 1.82 -5.78
N GLY A 179 -11.67 2.64 -6.19
CA GLY A 179 -12.16 3.77 -5.41
C GLY A 179 -12.69 3.36 -4.04
N ARG A 180 -13.55 2.32 -3.99
CA ARG A 180 -14.07 1.78 -2.72
C ARG A 180 -12.97 1.21 -1.82
N GLN A 181 -12.05 0.44 -2.40
CA GLN A 181 -10.90 -0.09 -1.65
C GLN A 181 -10.01 1.04 -1.11
N PHE A 182 -9.80 2.11 -1.89
CA PHE A 182 -9.06 3.28 -1.47
C PHE A 182 -9.74 3.98 -0.28
N ASP A 183 -11.06 4.14 -0.33
CA ASP A 183 -11.83 4.75 0.76
C ASP A 183 -11.72 3.91 2.05
N LEU A 184 -11.75 2.58 1.92
CA LEU A 184 -11.52 1.66 3.05
C LEU A 184 -10.10 1.78 3.60
N LEU A 185 -9.09 1.89 2.75
CA LEU A 185 -7.69 2.11 3.16
C LEU A 185 -7.56 3.42 3.94
N ALA A 186 -8.08 4.52 3.38
CA ALA A 186 -8.05 5.84 3.99
C ALA A 186 -8.73 5.88 5.37
N ALA A 187 -9.89 5.22 5.47
CA ALA A 187 -10.71 5.20 6.68
C ALA A 187 -10.15 4.29 7.78
N HIS A 188 -9.67 3.09 7.44
CA HIS A 188 -9.43 2.03 8.42
C HIS A 188 -7.99 1.61 8.59
N TYR A 189 -7.07 2.02 7.72
CA TYR A 189 -5.70 1.50 7.73
C TYR A 189 -4.64 2.59 7.90
N VAL A 190 -3.46 2.15 8.32
CA VAL A 190 -2.24 2.95 8.45
C VAL A 190 -1.08 2.16 7.83
N ILE A 191 -0.27 2.84 7.03
CA ILE A 191 0.94 2.26 6.44
C ILE A 191 2.15 2.75 7.23
N TYR A 192 2.89 1.82 7.84
CA TYR A 192 4.19 2.08 8.44
C TYR A 192 5.30 1.83 7.42
N VAL A 193 6.16 2.82 7.25
CA VAL A 193 7.27 2.77 6.29
C VAL A 193 8.62 2.76 7.00
N PRO A 194 9.63 2.01 6.50
CA PRO A 194 10.99 2.06 7.01
C PRO A 194 11.62 3.46 6.86
N GLU A 195 12.75 3.68 7.51
CA GLU A 195 13.55 4.90 7.33
C GLU A 195 14.04 5.07 5.89
N SER A 196 14.47 3.98 5.25
CA SER A 196 14.93 3.99 3.85
C SER A 196 13.79 4.03 2.81
N PHE A 197 12.53 4.21 3.21
CA PHE A 197 11.41 4.10 2.29
C PHE A 197 11.34 5.29 1.32
N GLY A 198 11.60 5.00 0.04
CA GLY A 198 11.59 6.00 -1.04
C GLY A 198 12.87 6.82 -1.17
N ALA A 199 13.94 6.44 -0.46
CA ALA A 199 15.30 6.91 -0.71
C ALA A 199 15.90 6.26 -1.96
#